data_AF-M6FDT9-F1
#
_entry.id   AF-M6FDT9-F1
#
_cell.length_a   1.000
_cell.length_b   1.000
_cell.length_c   1.000
_cell.angle_alpha   90.00
_cell.angle_beta   90.00
_cell.angle_gamma   90.00
#
_symmetry.space_group_name_H-M   'P 1'
#
loop_
_entity.id
_entity.type
_entity.pdbx_description
1 polymer ?
#
loop_
_entity_poly.entity_id
_entity_poly.type
_entity_poly.pdbx_seq_one_letter_code
_entity_poly.pdbx_strand_id
1 'polypeptide(L)'
;MYRILIVEDIHSIREAIKDLLSGKYTIFDAENYDEAIRILKSEEIHLVITDIRMPGKTGLDLIKTIQHEFPYVLYTLMTAYNINDYINFAHKHGIWNIIPKYSFLDIKLISVMVHKLLTRDIFGVEKYFGPEFVIQESKEEDKDFSVPNSNGIAFKRIYSDEQRNFLCNRIAKFLVEKGAPNAINQILEELTSNAMIRAPRDSKGNYKYQYELPSRDLVIPLENIQLAESDFFEIGYGIAENTFIIVIRDHFGSLDKKEF
;
A
#
# COMPACT_ATOMS: atom_id res chain seq x y z
N MET A 1 -8.18 12.33 22.49
CA MET A 1 -8.37 10.94 22.02
C MET A 1 -9.17 11.01 20.73
N TYR A 2 -8.77 10.33 19.66
CA TYR A 2 -9.51 10.41 18.39
C TYR A 2 -10.89 9.77 18.53
N ARG A 3 -11.87 10.39 17.89
CA ARG A 3 -13.28 9.96 17.80
C ARG A 3 -13.53 9.36 16.43
N ILE A 4 -14.00 8.12 16.38
CA ILE A 4 -14.21 7.34 15.16
C ILE A 4 -15.69 6.99 15.07
N LEU A 5 -16.29 7.20 13.89
CA LEU A 5 -17.65 6.76 13.59
C LEU A 5 -17.59 5.50 12.71
N ILE A 6 -18.18 4.41 13.17
CA ILE A 6 -18.35 3.17 12.42
C ILE A 6 -19.76 3.14 11.82
N VAL A 7 -19.88 2.91 10.52
CA VAL A 7 -21.16 2.85 9.81
C VAL A 7 -21.28 1.52 9.09
N GLU A 8 -22.12 0.64 9.61
CA GLU A 8 -22.22 -0.77 9.21
C GLU A 8 -23.63 -1.25 9.55
N ASP A 9 -24.34 -1.89 8.62
CA ASP A 9 -25.72 -2.35 8.88
C ASP A 9 -25.74 -3.66 9.66
N ILE A 10 -24.71 -4.50 9.53
CA ILE A 10 -24.61 -5.78 10.25
C ILE A 10 -24.10 -5.55 11.68
N HIS A 11 -25.02 -5.63 12.66
CA HIS A 11 -24.73 -5.38 14.09
C HIS A 11 -23.51 -6.15 14.63
N SER A 12 -23.36 -7.44 14.30
CA SER A 12 -22.23 -8.24 14.80
C SER A 12 -20.88 -7.77 14.27
N ILE A 13 -20.81 -7.29 13.02
CA ILE A 13 -19.59 -6.72 12.44
C ILE A 13 -19.30 -5.36 13.08
N ARG A 14 -20.34 -4.53 13.27
CA ARG A 14 -20.23 -3.22 13.90
C ARG A 14 -19.68 -3.32 15.32
N GLU A 15 -20.21 -4.23 16.13
CA GLU A 15 -19.72 -4.48 17.49
C GLU A 15 -18.28 -5.04 17.49
N ALA A 16 -17.94 -5.96 16.59
CA ALA A 16 -16.56 -6.48 16.51
C ALA A 16 -15.52 -5.39 16.20
N ILE A 17 -15.83 -4.45 15.30
CA ILE A 17 -14.94 -3.31 15.00
C ILE A 17 -14.89 -2.34 16.18
N LYS A 18 -16.01 -2.11 16.86
CA LYS A 18 -16.10 -1.26 18.04
C LYS A 18 -15.26 -1.82 19.19
N ASP A 19 -15.39 -3.10 19.51
CA ASP A 19 -14.60 -3.77 20.55
C ASP A 19 -13.10 -3.69 20.26
N LEU A 20 -12.72 -3.90 19.00
CA LEU A 20 -11.34 -3.78 18.55
C LEU A 20 -10.76 -2.37 18.82
N LEU A 21 -11.49 -1.32 18.48
CA LEU A 21 -10.97 0.04 18.47
C LEU A 21 -11.19 0.80 19.79
N SER A 22 -12.13 0.37 20.62
CA SER A 22 -12.51 1.05 21.88
C SER A 22 -11.38 1.15 22.90
N GLY A 23 -10.38 0.27 22.84
CA GLY A 23 -9.21 0.33 23.73
C GLY A 23 -8.29 1.54 23.49
N LYS A 24 -8.37 2.20 22.31
CA LYS A 24 -7.50 3.32 21.91
C LYS A 24 -8.24 4.56 21.43
N TYR A 25 -9.51 4.42 21.07
CA TYR A 25 -10.30 5.47 20.45
C TYR A 25 -11.68 5.58 21.08
N THR A 26 -12.31 6.75 20.97
CA THR A 26 -13.71 6.93 21.32
C THR A 26 -14.56 6.54 20.12
N ILE A 27 -15.45 5.56 20.28
CA ILE A 27 -16.22 5.00 19.18
C ILE A 27 -17.66 5.49 19.22
N PHE A 28 -18.13 5.98 18.08
CA PHE A 28 -19.53 6.18 17.73
C PHE A 28 -19.89 5.14 16.68
N ASP A 29 -21.14 4.69 16.68
CA ASP A 29 -21.60 3.74 15.69
C ASP A 29 -22.97 4.12 15.12
N ALA A 30 -23.18 3.79 13.86
CA ALA A 30 -24.42 4.01 13.12
C ALA A 30 -24.73 2.79 12.26
N GLU A 31 -26.02 2.47 12.14
CA GLU A 31 -26.45 1.33 11.31
C GLU A 31 -26.71 1.72 9.85
N ASN A 32 -26.78 3.02 9.54
CA ASN A 32 -27.09 3.52 8.21
C ASN A 32 -26.59 4.96 7.97
N TYR A 33 -26.71 5.42 6.72
CA TYR A 33 -26.33 6.76 6.29
C TYR A 33 -26.99 7.87 7.13
N ASP A 34 -28.30 7.80 7.39
CA ASP A 34 -29.01 8.92 8.02
C ASP A 34 -28.62 9.09 9.49
N GLU A 35 -28.40 7.99 10.19
CA GLU A 35 -27.81 8.00 11.54
C GLU A 35 -26.38 8.54 11.53
N ALA A 36 -25.54 8.11 10.57
CA ALA A 36 -24.19 8.61 10.44
C ALA A 36 -24.15 10.14 10.24
N ILE A 37 -25.03 10.68 9.39
CA ILE A 37 -25.14 12.13 9.18
C ILE A 37 -25.62 12.85 10.43
N ARG A 38 -26.54 12.28 11.21
CA ARG A 38 -26.97 12.87 12.50
C ARG A 38 -25.78 12.99 13.45
N ILE A 39 -24.99 11.93 13.59
CA ILE A 39 -23.80 11.92 14.46
C ILE A 39 -22.74 12.90 13.95
N LEU A 40 -22.45 12.92 12.64
CA LEU A 40 -21.48 13.86 12.05
C LEU A 40 -21.86 15.33 12.27
N LYS A 41 -23.15 15.63 12.41
CA LYS A 41 -23.65 16.99 12.69
C LYS A 41 -23.59 17.35 14.17
N SER A 42 -23.67 16.38 15.08
CA SER A 42 -23.70 16.61 16.53
C SER A 42 -22.35 16.41 17.22
N GLU A 43 -21.47 15.61 16.62
CA GLU A 43 -20.22 15.16 17.23
C GLU A 43 -19.01 15.49 16.35
N GLU A 44 -17.89 15.79 16.99
CA GLU A 44 -16.63 16.05 16.28
C GLU A 44 -15.93 14.73 15.93
N ILE A 45 -16.29 14.15 14.80
CA ILE A 45 -15.70 12.90 14.28
C ILE A 45 -14.38 13.19 13.55
N HIS A 46 -13.35 12.36 13.78
CA HIS A 46 -12.05 12.49 13.12
C HIS A 46 -11.89 11.51 11.95
N LEU A 47 -12.51 10.34 12.05
CA LEU A 47 -12.47 9.28 11.04
C LEU A 47 -13.84 8.59 10.94
N VAL A 48 -14.31 8.38 9.73
CA VAL A 48 -15.46 7.52 9.42
C VAL A 48 -14.97 6.22 8.80
N ILE A 49 -15.41 5.08 9.34
CA ILE A 49 -15.23 3.75 8.77
C ILE A 49 -16.61 3.31 8.29
N THR A 50 -16.81 3.15 6.99
CA THR A 50 -18.15 2.85 6.45
C THR A 50 -18.12 1.60 5.57
N ASP A 51 -19.12 0.73 5.72
CA ASP A 51 -19.34 -0.34 4.76
C ASP A 51 -19.82 0.22 3.42
N ILE A 52 -19.42 -0.40 2.32
CA ILE A 52 -19.89 0.04 1.01
C ILE A 52 -21.39 -0.24 0.79
N ARG A 53 -21.90 -1.40 1.21
CA ARG A 53 -23.23 -1.91 0.88
C ARG A 53 -24.12 -1.84 2.10
N MET A 54 -24.82 -0.72 2.24
CA MET A 54 -25.88 -0.56 3.22
C MET A 54 -27.24 -0.45 2.52
N PRO A 55 -28.34 -0.85 3.18
CA PRO A 55 -29.68 -0.58 2.70
C PRO A 55 -29.93 0.92 2.46
N GLY A 56 -30.55 1.24 1.32
CA GLY A 56 -30.82 2.63 0.94
C GLY A 56 -29.59 3.34 0.38
N LYS A 57 -29.08 4.34 1.11
CA LYS A 57 -27.86 5.07 0.71
C LYS A 57 -26.62 4.28 1.08
N THR A 58 -25.67 4.21 0.15
CA THR A 58 -24.45 3.41 0.26
C THR A 58 -23.36 4.12 1.07
N GLY A 59 -22.32 3.40 1.47
CA GLY A 59 -21.12 4.02 2.07
C GLY A 59 -20.41 4.97 1.11
N LEU A 60 -20.53 4.74 -0.21
CA LEU A 60 -20.07 5.69 -1.22
C LEU A 60 -20.83 7.02 -1.17
N ASP A 61 -22.15 6.96 -1.01
CA ASP A 61 -22.96 8.17 -0.89
C ASP A 61 -22.58 8.95 0.38
N LEU A 62 -22.33 8.23 1.48
CA LEU A 62 -21.80 8.82 2.71
C LEU A 62 -20.44 9.49 2.50
N ILE A 63 -19.49 8.83 1.83
CA ILE A 63 -18.16 9.41 1.55
C ILE A 63 -18.29 10.68 0.71
N LYS A 64 -19.13 10.69 -0.32
CA LYS A 64 -19.37 11.90 -1.14
C LYS A 64 -19.91 13.05 -0.28
N THR A 65 -20.84 12.76 0.63
CA THR A 65 -21.35 13.76 1.57
C THR A 65 -20.26 14.24 2.53
N ILE A 66 -19.42 13.35 3.05
CA ILE A 66 -18.29 13.71 3.91
C ILE A 66 -17.31 14.63 3.17
N GLN A 67 -16.94 14.29 1.94
CA GLN A 67 -16.04 15.11 1.12
C GLN A 67 -16.59 16.53 0.89
N HIS A 68 -17.91 16.68 0.78
CA HIS A 68 -18.56 17.96 0.51
C HIS A 68 -18.88 18.77 1.78
N GLU A 69 -19.46 18.14 2.79
CA GLU A 69 -19.98 18.80 3.99
C GLU A 69 -19.01 18.75 5.19
N PHE A 70 -18.09 17.78 5.23
CA PHE A 70 -17.20 17.52 6.36
C PHE A 70 -15.73 17.33 5.89
N PRO A 71 -15.12 18.29 5.19
CA PRO A 71 -13.86 18.11 4.46
C PRO A 71 -12.63 17.77 5.32
N TYR A 72 -12.72 17.98 6.64
CA TYR A 72 -11.65 17.65 7.59
C TYR A 72 -11.77 16.25 8.19
N VAL A 73 -12.90 15.56 7.95
CA VAL A 73 -13.16 14.23 8.46
C VAL A 73 -12.54 13.21 7.52
N LEU A 74 -11.63 12.39 8.05
CA LEU A 74 -11.04 11.31 7.29
C LEU A 74 -12.08 10.20 7.07
N TYR A 75 -11.89 9.41 6.02
CA TYR A 75 -12.76 8.29 5.74
C TYR A 75 -11.98 7.08 5.22
N THR A 76 -12.50 5.90 5.54
CA THR A 76 -12.08 4.63 4.93
C THR A 76 -13.32 3.79 4.64
N LEU A 77 -13.29 3.12 3.50
CA LEU A 77 -14.33 2.19 3.09
C LEU A 77 -13.97 0.78 3.55
N MET A 78 -14.95 -0.02 3.93
CA MET A 78 -14.80 -1.46 4.10
C MET A 78 -15.69 -2.19 3.10
N THR A 79 -15.23 -3.32 2.55
CA THR A 79 -16.00 -4.06 1.56
C THR A 79 -15.57 -5.51 1.42
N ALA A 80 -16.52 -6.42 1.16
CA ALA A 80 -16.26 -7.84 0.87
C ALA A 80 -15.89 -8.14 -0.60
N TYR A 81 -15.37 -7.16 -1.36
CA TYR A 81 -14.99 -7.37 -2.77
C TYR A 81 -13.69 -8.18 -2.95
N ASN A 82 -13.59 -8.86 -4.09
CA ASN A 82 -12.34 -9.45 -4.57
C ASN A 82 -11.32 -8.35 -4.94
N ILE A 83 -10.03 -8.67 -4.90
CA ILE A 83 -8.94 -7.68 -5.06
C ILE A 83 -8.96 -6.94 -6.42
N ASN A 84 -9.42 -7.60 -7.49
CA ASN A 84 -9.54 -7.00 -8.82
C ASN A 84 -10.71 -6.01 -8.91
N ASP A 85 -11.82 -6.29 -8.22
CA ASP A 85 -12.96 -5.38 -8.13
C ASP A 85 -12.59 -4.13 -7.32
N TYR A 86 -11.74 -4.31 -6.30
CA TYR A 86 -11.21 -3.22 -5.49
C TYR A 86 -10.41 -2.19 -6.32
N ILE A 87 -9.45 -2.61 -7.15
CA ILE A 87 -8.61 -1.68 -7.92
C ILE A 87 -9.50 -0.84 -8.86
N ASN A 88 -10.34 -1.50 -9.64
CA ASN A 88 -11.26 -0.81 -10.57
C ASN A 88 -12.19 0.16 -9.83
N PHE A 89 -12.66 -0.23 -8.66
CA PHE A 89 -13.50 0.61 -7.81
C PHE A 89 -12.76 1.84 -7.29
N ALA A 90 -11.55 1.66 -6.77
CA ALA A 90 -10.71 2.73 -6.26
C ALA A 90 -10.41 3.77 -7.35
N HIS A 91 -10.08 3.31 -8.56
CA HIS A 91 -9.88 4.18 -9.73
C HIS A 91 -11.15 4.93 -10.12
N LYS A 92 -12.27 4.22 -10.28
CA LYS A 92 -13.55 4.80 -10.74
C LYS A 92 -14.08 5.87 -9.78
N HIS A 93 -13.85 5.71 -8.47
CA HIS A 93 -14.43 6.57 -7.44
C HIS A 93 -13.40 7.47 -6.75
N GLY A 94 -12.10 7.34 -7.06
CA GLY A 94 -11.03 8.11 -6.44
C GLY A 94 -10.82 7.81 -4.95
N ILE A 95 -11.19 6.62 -4.48
CA ILE A 95 -11.12 6.22 -3.07
C ILE A 95 -10.05 5.15 -2.89
N TRP A 96 -8.93 5.51 -2.24
CA TRP A 96 -7.76 4.63 -2.08
C TRP A 96 -7.64 4.01 -0.69
N ASN A 97 -8.42 4.49 0.28
CA ASN A 97 -8.46 3.95 1.64
C ASN A 97 -9.60 2.94 1.74
N ILE A 98 -9.33 1.71 1.29
CA ILE A 98 -10.31 0.62 1.34
C ILE A 98 -9.70 -0.55 2.11
N ILE A 99 -10.49 -1.10 3.03
CA ILE A 99 -10.14 -2.28 3.80
C ILE A 99 -10.99 -3.45 3.26
N PRO A 100 -10.37 -4.45 2.60
CA PRO A 100 -11.09 -5.65 2.19
C PRO A 100 -11.51 -6.46 3.41
N LYS A 101 -12.79 -6.85 3.45
CA LYS A 101 -13.36 -7.81 4.38
C LYS A 101 -13.20 -9.20 3.76
N TYR A 102 -12.20 -9.96 4.21
CA TYR A 102 -12.11 -11.37 3.86
C TYR A 102 -13.20 -12.16 4.59
N SER A 103 -13.26 -13.50 4.40
CA SER A 103 -14.19 -14.37 5.14
C SER A 103 -14.11 -14.19 6.66
N PHE A 104 -12.98 -13.67 7.16
CA PHE A 104 -12.79 -13.18 8.51
C PHE A 104 -12.30 -11.73 8.48
N LEU A 105 -12.68 -10.97 9.50
CA LEU A 105 -12.25 -9.58 9.66
C LEU A 105 -10.77 -9.54 10.05
N ASP A 106 -9.92 -8.94 9.21
CA ASP A 106 -8.51 -8.73 9.55
C ASP A 106 -8.37 -7.56 10.53
N ILE A 107 -8.43 -7.91 11.81
CA ILE A 107 -8.31 -7.01 12.94
C ILE A 107 -7.02 -6.18 12.89
N LYS A 108 -5.90 -6.80 12.48
CA LYS A 108 -4.59 -6.14 12.44
C LYS A 108 -4.58 -5.09 11.34
N LEU A 109 -5.06 -5.43 10.15
CA LEU A 109 -5.18 -4.50 9.03
C LEU A 109 -6.04 -3.29 9.39
N ILE A 110 -7.19 -3.49 10.03
CA ILE A 110 -8.08 -2.38 10.44
C ILE A 110 -7.36 -1.45 11.42
N SER A 111 -6.73 -2.01 12.46
CA SER A 111 -6.03 -1.19 13.47
C SER A 111 -4.90 -0.36 12.84
N VAL A 112 -4.13 -0.97 11.94
CA VAL A 112 -3.04 -0.30 11.23
C VAL A 112 -3.57 0.80 10.31
N MET A 113 -4.60 0.52 9.51
CA MET A 113 -5.18 1.51 8.60
C MET A 113 -5.77 2.72 9.36
N VAL A 114 -6.51 2.47 10.44
CA VAL A 114 -7.04 3.53 11.31
C VAL A 114 -5.91 4.39 11.88
N HIS A 115 -4.85 3.76 12.41
CA HIS A 115 -3.71 4.48 12.95
C HIS A 115 -3.01 5.33 11.88
N LYS A 116 -2.74 4.76 10.70
CA LYS A 116 -2.08 5.45 9.58
C LYS A 116 -2.86 6.68 9.13
N LEU A 117 -4.19 6.57 9.00
CA LEU A 117 -5.03 7.69 8.58
C LEU A 117 -5.01 8.82 9.61
N LEU A 118 -5.22 8.49 10.89
CA LEU A 118 -5.31 9.48 11.96
C LEU A 118 -3.97 10.20 12.23
N THR A 119 -2.86 9.49 12.13
CA THR A 119 -1.50 10.05 12.37
C THR A 119 -0.89 10.67 11.12
N ARG A 120 -1.47 10.44 9.94
CA ARG A 120 -0.87 10.74 8.62
C ARG A 120 0.47 10.02 8.39
N ASP A 121 0.75 8.99 9.18
CA ASP A 121 1.96 8.22 9.09
C ASP A 121 1.74 7.02 8.13
N ILE A 122 1.64 7.33 6.84
CA ILE A 122 1.05 6.47 5.80
C ILE A 122 2.00 5.35 5.35
N PHE A 123 3.30 5.61 5.31
CA PHE A 123 4.32 4.69 4.77
C PHE A 123 4.87 3.74 5.83
N GLY A 124 5.64 2.73 5.46
CA GLY A 124 6.21 1.76 6.40
C GLY A 124 5.44 0.44 6.43
N VAL A 125 6.18 -0.63 6.16
CA VAL A 125 5.68 -2.00 6.06
C VAL A 125 5.65 -2.68 7.44
N GLU A 126 6.55 -2.29 8.34
CA GLU A 126 6.67 -2.75 9.71
C GLU A 126 5.38 -2.59 10.52
N LYS A 127 4.59 -1.58 10.18
CA LYS A 127 3.31 -1.30 10.83
C LYS A 127 2.32 -2.44 10.68
N TYR A 128 2.39 -3.21 9.59
CA TYR A 128 1.51 -4.36 9.37
C TYR A 128 1.94 -5.61 10.14
N PHE A 129 3.16 -5.63 10.68
CA PHE A 129 3.77 -6.86 11.21
C PHE A 129 4.11 -6.81 12.70
N GLY A 130 3.86 -5.68 13.37
CA GLY A 130 4.00 -5.53 14.81
C GLY A 130 5.41 -5.16 15.27
N PRO A 131 5.66 -5.09 16.59
CA PRO A 131 6.88 -4.48 17.14
C PRO A 131 8.15 -5.32 16.91
N GLU A 132 8.01 -6.63 16.72
CA GLU A 132 9.12 -7.57 16.47
C GLU A 132 9.51 -7.63 14.98
N PHE A 133 8.91 -6.79 14.12
CA PHE A 133 9.25 -6.75 12.71
C PHE A 133 10.59 -6.04 12.51
N VAL A 134 11.53 -6.72 11.85
CA VAL A 134 12.88 -6.20 11.66
C VAL A 134 13.08 -5.67 10.25
N ILE A 135 13.53 -4.42 10.14
CA ILE A 135 14.02 -3.84 8.88
C ILE A 135 15.55 -3.88 8.89
N GLN A 136 16.11 -4.61 7.92
CA GLN A 136 17.55 -4.63 7.64
C GLN A 136 17.80 -3.67 6.46
N GLU A 137 18.28 -2.47 6.77
CA GLU A 137 18.58 -1.44 5.77
C GLU A 137 19.81 -1.81 4.93
N SER A 138 19.81 -1.36 3.66
CA SER A 138 20.94 -1.58 2.76
C SER A 138 22.13 -0.71 3.16
N LYS A 139 23.33 -1.29 3.14
CA LYS A 139 24.60 -0.54 3.18
C LYS A 139 25.21 -0.50 1.78
N GLU A 140 26.04 0.49 1.47
CA GLU A 140 26.69 0.62 0.14
C GLU A 140 27.60 -0.57 -0.20
N GLU A 141 28.20 -1.16 0.82
CA GLU A 141 29.06 -2.34 0.72
C GLU A 141 28.25 -3.64 0.55
N ASP A 142 26.96 -3.61 0.88
CA ASP A 142 26.10 -4.78 0.96
C ASP A 142 25.35 -5.02 -0.36
N LYS A 143 26.15 -5.31 -1.40
CA LYS A 143 25.66 -5.48 -2.78
C LYS A 143 25.08 -6.86 -3.07
N ASP A 144 25.29 -7.81 -2.16
CA ASP A 144 24.93 -9.22 -2.32
C ASP A 144 23.61 -9.60 -1.62
N PHE A 145 23.05 -10.74 -2.04
CA PHE A 145 21.88 -11.32 -1.40
C PHE A 145 22.15 -11.66 0.07
N SER A 146 21.20 -11.33 0.95
CA SER A 146 21.20 -11.73 2.36
C SER A 146 19.86 -12.32 2.74
N VAL A 147 19.87 -13.38 3.53
CA VAL A 147 18.63 -13.97 4.05
C VAL A 147 18.01 -13.00 5.07
N PRO A 148 16.77 -12.52 4.86
CA PRO A 148 16.11 -11.65 5.82
C PRO A 148 15.72 -12.42 7.09
N ASN A 149 15.45 -11.69 8.17
CA ASN A 149 14.86 -12.29 9.37
C ASN A 149 13.53 -12.98 9.04
N SER A 150 13.17 -14.01 9.82
CA SER A 150 11.91 -14.75 9.65
C SER A 150 10.65 -13.90 9.86
N ASN A 151 10.79 -12.75 10.52
CA ASN A 151 9.77 -11.72 10.65
C ASN A 151 10.39 -10.35 10.29
N GLY A 152 10.66 -10.14 9.01
CA GLY A 152 11.37 -8.94 8.61
C GLY A 152 11.61 -8.81 7.11
N ILE A 153 12.25 -7.71 6.76
CA ILE A 153 12.60 -7.32 5.40
C ILE A 153 14.07 -6.91 5.34
N ALA A 154 14.75 -7.28 4.26
CA ALA A 154 16.09 -6.82 3.93
C ALA A 154 16.06 -5.96 2.67
N PHE A 155 16.70 -4.80 2.72
CA PHE A 155 16.87 -3.90 1.59
C PHE A 155 18.23 -4.08 0.92
N LYS A 156 18.25 -3.99 -0.41
CA LYS A 156 19.48 -3.97 -1.23
C LYS A 156 19.41 -2.86 -2.27
N ARG A 157 20.46 -2.05 -2.34
CA ARG A 157 20.66 -1.06 -3.42
C ARG A 157 21.07 -1.74 -4.71
N ILE A 158 20.46 -1.30 -5.81
CA ILE A 158 20.73 -1.77 -7.16
C ILE A 158 21.34 -0.63 -7.96
N TYR A 159 22.46 -0.93 -8.63
CA TYR A 159 23.24 0.00 -9.45
C TYR A 159 23.42 -0.45 -10.90
N SER A 160 23.08 -1.70 -11.24
CA SER A 160 23.24 -2.18 -12.61
C SER A 160 22.27 -3.31 -12.95
N ASP A 161 22.06 -3.54 -14.25
CA ASP A 161 21.24 -4.66 -14.74
C ASP A 161 21.82 -6.02 -14.31
N GLU A 162 23.14 -6.17 -14.30
CA GLU A 162 23.79 -7.39 -13.84
C GLU A 162 23.47 -7.67 -12.36
N GLN A 163 23.64 -6.66 -11.51
CA GLN A 163 23.33 -6.78 -10.08
C GLN A 163 21.83 -7.02 -9.85
N ARG A 164 20.97 -6.31 -10.58
CA ARG A 164 19.52 -6.49 -10.54
C ARG A 164 19.14 -7.93 -10.87
N ASN A 165 19.63 -8.47 -11.98
CA ASN A 165 19.34 -9.83 -12.43
C ASN A 165 19.85 -10.86 -11.41
N PHE A 166 21.05 -10.67 -10.87
CA PHE A 166 21.58 -11.52 -9.81
C PHE A 166 20.68 -11.52 -8.56
N LEU A 167 20.32 -10.35 -8.05
CA LEU A 167 19.47 -10.22 -6.87
C LEU A 167 18.06 -10.77 -7.11
N CYS A 168 17.41 -10.44 -8.23
CA CYS A 168 16.08 -10.95 -8.57
C CYS A 168 16.04 -12.48 -8.57
N ASN A 169 17.02 -13.13 -9.20
CA ASN A 169 17.12 -14.60 -9.21
C ASN A 169 17.28 -15.18 -7.81
N ARG A 170 18.13 -14.58 -6.96
CA ARG A 170 18.38 -15.07 -5.60
C ARG A 170 17.17 -14.85 -4.68
N ILE A 171 16.53 -13.69 -4.78
CA ILE A 171 15.32 -13.35 -4.02
C ILE A 171 14.16 -14.25 -4.45
N ALA A 172 13.94 -14.43 -5.76
CA ALA A 172 12.90 -15.30 -6.28
C ALA A 172 13.08 -16.73 -5.76
N LYS A 173 14.30 -17.27 -5.85
CA LYS A 173 14.61 -18.61 -5.32
C LYS A 173 14.31 -18.71 -3.83
N PHE A 174 14.74 -17.75 -3.03
CA PHE A 174 14.46 -17.71 -1.59
C PHE A 174 12.96 -17.69 -1.29
N LEU A 175 12.17 -16.85 -1.98
CA LEU A 175 10.73 -16.75 -1.75
C LEU A 175 10.01 -18.03 -2.19
N VAL A 176 10.40 -18.63 -3.32
CA VAL A 176 9.84 -19.90 -3.81
C VAL A 176 10.13 -21.05 -2.84
N GLU A 177 11.36 -21.14 -2.30
CA GLU A 177 11.71 -22.11 -1.25
C GLU A 177 10.85 -21.94 0.03
N LYS A 178 10.26 -20.76 0.22
CA LYS A 178 9.37 -20.43 1.33
C LYS A 178 7.88 -20.54 0.97
N GLY A 179 7.56 -21.00 -0.24
CA GLY A 179 6.19 -21.27 -0.70
C GLY A 179 5.57 -20.18 -1.57
N ALA A 180 6.33 -19.17 -2.01
CA ALA A 180 5.83 -18.21 -2.98
C ALA A 180 5.61 -18.86 -4.35
N PRO A 181 4.64 -18.38 -5.16
CA PRO A 181 4.43 -18.90 -6.50
C PRO A 181 5.62 -18.59 -7.42
N ASN A 182 5.89 -19.46 -8.40
CA ASN A 182 6.96 -19.25 -9.40
C ASN A 182 6.81 -17.93 -10.18
N ALA A 183 5.60 -17.38 -10.27
CA ALA A 183 5.33 -16.07 -10.87
C ALA A 183 6.08 -14.92 -10.18
N ILE A 184 6.61 -15.12 -8.96
CA ILE A 184 7.36 -14.10 -8.22
C ILE A 184 8.59 -13.61 -8.99
N ASN A 185 9.21 -14.45 -9.82
CA ASN A 185 10.35 -14.03 -10.64
C ASN A 185 9.94 -12.96 -11.65
N GLN A 186 8.82 -13.16 -12.34
CA GLN A 186 8.29 -12.19 -13.30
C GLN A 186 7.89 -10.88 -12.62
N ILE A 187 7.28 -10.96 -11.43
CA ILE A 187 6.92 -9.78 -10.63
C ILE A 187 8.17 -8.99 -10.24
N LEU A 188 9.22 -9.66 -9.77
CA LEU A 188 10.49 -9.03 -9.41
C LEU A 188 11.17 -8.38 -10.62
N GLU A 189 11.21 -9.07 -11.75
CA GLU A 189 11.75 -8.53 -13.01
C GLU A 189 10.98 -7.29 -13.46
N GLU A 190 9.65 -7.31 -13.44
CA GLU A 190 8.82 -6.16 -13.83
C GLU A 190 9.04 -4.96 -12.90
N LEU A 191 8.95 -5.16 -11.59
CA LEU A 191 9.10 -4.09 -10.59
C LEU A 191 10.49 -3.45 -10.65
N THR A 192 11.54 -4.27 -10.73
CA THR A 192 12.93 -3.78 -10.72
C THR A 192 13.35 -3.20 -12.06
N SER A 193 12.84 -3.70 -13.19
CA SER A 193 13.08 -3.10 -14.50
C SER A 193 12.44 -1.72 -14.59
N ASN A 194 11.18 -1.60 -14.15
CA ASN A 194 10.50 -0.31 -14.10
C ASN A 194 11.25 0.68 -13.20
N ALA A 195 11.73 0.25 -12.03
CA ALA A 195 12.55 1.09 -11.16
C ALA A 195 13.86 1.51 -11.84
N MET A 196 14.60 0.58 -12.45
CA MET A 196 15.87 0.87 -13.13
C MET A 196 15.70 1.91 -14.25
N ILE A 197 14.65 1.77 -15.05
CA ILE A 197 14.45 2.56 -16.26
C ILE A 197 13.82 3.93 -15.93
N ARG A 198 12.90 3.97 -14.95
CA ARG A 198 12.05 5.14 -14.69
C ARG A 198 12.37 5.93 -13.42
N ALA A 199 13.01 5.33 -12.42
CA ALA A 199 13.33 6.01 -11.17
C ALA A 199 14.47 7.05 -11.30
N PRO A 200 15.51 6.86 -12.11
CA PRO A 200 16.50 7.91 -12.28
C PRO A 200 16.05 8.94 -13.31
N ARG A 201 15.82 10.18 -12.86
CA ARG A 201 15.54 11.34 -13.73
C ARG A 201 16.68 12.34 -13.72
N ASP A 202 16.88 13.02 -14.84
CA ASP A 202 17.80 14.16 -14.92
C ASP A 202 17.23 15.40 -14.19
N SER A 203 18.01 16.47 -14.12
CA SER A 203 17.60 17.72 -13.46
C SER A 203 16.42 18.42 -14.13
N LYS A 204 16.01 17.98 -15.33
CA LYS A 204 14.87 18.48 -16.09
C LYS A 204 13.65 17.54 -15.98
N GLY A 205 13.76 16.44 -15.26
CA GLY A 205 12.70 15.45 -15.09
C GLY A 205 12.62 14.42 -16.21
N ASN A 206 13.59 14.35 -17.13
CA ASN A 206 13.61 13.34 -18.19
C ASN A 206 14.21 12.03 -17.66
N TYR A 207 13.76 10.91 -18.21
CA TYR A 207 14.33 9.60 -17.89
C TYR A 207 15.77 9.48 -18.41
N LYS A 208 16.69 8.99 -17.56
CA LYS A 208 18.13 8.92 -17.88
C LYS A 208 18.54 7.71 -18.71
N TYR A 209 17.82 6.59 -18.59
CA TYR A 209 18.25 5.28 -19.07
C TYR A 209 17.33 4.67 -20.14
N GLN A 210 16.69 5.54 -20.92
CA GLN A 210 15.85 5.20 -22.06
C GLN A 210 15.92 6.30 -23.12
N TYR A 211 15.49 5.99 -24.34
CA TYR A 211 15.27 6.98 -25.39
C TYR A 211 13.88 6.83 -25.99
N GLU A 212 13.29 7.96 -26.38
CA GLU A 212 12.02 8.00 -27.11
C GLU A 212 12.28 7.82 -28.61
N LEU A 213 11.45 7.02 -29.26
CA LEU A 213 11.33 6.97 -30.72
C LEU A 213 10.13 7.82 -31.14
N PRO A 214 10.35 9.06 -31.63
CA PRO A 214 9.27 10.00 -31.95
C PRO A 214 8.33 9.49 -33.05
N SER A 215 8.78 8.50 -33.83
CA SER A 215 8.02 7.92 -34.94
C SER A 215 7.00 6.87 -34.50
N ARG A 216 7.01 6.43 -33.24
CA ARG A 216 6.20 5.30 -32.77
C ARG A 216 5.63 5.45 -31.36
N ASP A 217 5.80 6.59 -30.70
CA ASP A 217 5.47 6.78 -29.27
C ASP A 217 5.99 5.61 -28.40
N LEU A 218 7.16 5.09 -28.77
CA LEU A 218 7.80 3.95 -28.12
C LEU A 218 8.98 4.46 -27.30
N VAL A 219 9.02 4.04 -26.04
CA VAL A 219 10.15 4.20 -25.15
C VAL A 219 10.99 2.93 -25.19
N ILE A 220 12.27 3.06 -25.48
CA ILE A 220 13.20 1.93 -25.50
C ILE A 220 14.23 2.08 -24.37
N PRO A 221 14.37 1.09 -23.47
CA PRO A 221 15.42 1.11 -22.46
C PRO A 221 16.81 0.90 -23.08
N LEU A 222 17.83 1.47 -22.46
CA LEU A 222 19.20 1.15 -22.82
C LEU A 222 19.52 -0.32 -22.48
N GLU A 223 20.42 -0.93 -23.23
CA GLU A 223 20.93 -2.27 -22.92
C GLU A 223 22.06 -2.18 -21.88
N ASN A 224 22.12 -3.14 -20.95
CA ASN A 224 23.16 -3.27 -19.92
C ASN A 224 23.33 -1.99 -19.10
N ILE A 225 22.24 -1.51 -18.51
CA ILE A 225 22.21 -0.27 -17.74
C ILE A 225 23.19 -0.36 -16.58
N GLN A 226 24.08 0.64 -16.52
CA GLN A 226 24.91 0.94 -15.36
C GLN A 226 24.48 2.32 -14.84
N LEU A 227 23.90 2.34 -13.64
CA LEU A 227 23.49 3.56 -12.98
C LEU A 227 24.72 4.37 -12.56
N ALA A 228 24.58 5.70 -12.57
CA ALA A 228 25.57 6.59 -11.98
C ALA A 228 25.66 6.30 -10.47
N GLU A 229 26.79 6.60 -9.82
CA GLU A 229 26.94 6.35 -8.38
C GLU A 229 25.88 7.06 -7.54
N SER A 230 25.41 8.23 -8.00
CA SER A 230 24.32 8.98 -7.38
C SER A 230 22.94 8.37 -7.58
N ASP A 231 22.78 7.44 -8.52
CA ASP A 231 21.51 6.87 -8.93
C ASP A 231 21.42 5.44 -8.42
N PHE A 232 20.37 5.16 -7.65
CA PHE A 232 20.07 3.81 -7.20
C PHE A 232 18.58 3.70 -6.86
N PHE A 233 18.08 2.48 -6.84
CA PHE A 233 16.84 2.19 -6.14
C PHE A 233 17.09 1.02 -5.19
N GLU A 234 16.23 0.86 -4.20
CA GLU A 234 16.32 -0.25 -3.28
C GLU A 234 15.21 -1.25 -3.52
N ILE A 235 15.57 -2.52 -3.54
CA ILE A 235 14.63 -3.62 -3.40
C ILE A 235 14.64 -4.13 -1.96
N GLY A 236 13.48 -4.08 -1.32
CA GLY A 236 13.20 -4.74 -0.05
C GLY A 236 12.52 -6.08 -0.30
N TYR A 237 12.97 -7.13 0.35
CA TYR A 237 12.35 -8.45 0.29
C TYR A 237 12.36 -9.13 1.65
N GLY A 238 11.30 -9.89 1.95
CA GLY A 238 11.10 -10.39 3.30
C GLY A 238 9.94 -11.36 3.43
N ILE A 239 9.84 -11.92 4.61
CA ILE A 239 8.72 -12.74 5.04
C ILE A 239 8.36 -12.30 6.45
N ALA A 240 7.07 -12.17 6.69
CA ALA A 240 6.52 -11.99 8.03
C ALA A 240 5.20 -12.73 8.11
N GLU A 241 5.03 -13.51 9.18
CA GLU A 241 3.87 -14.38 9.37
C GLU A 241 3.67 -15.27 8.12
N ASN A 242 2.52 -15.17 7.44
CA ASN A 242 2.23 -15.90 6.20
C ASN A 242 2.25 -14.99 4.96
N THR A 243 3.02 -13.91 4.99
CA THR A 243 3.06 -12.90 3.93
C THR A 243 4.45 -12.75 3.34
N PHE A 244 4.53 -12.80 2.02
CA PHE A 244 5.72 -12.42 1.26
C PHE A 244 5.71 -10.91 1.05
N ILE A 245 6.85 -10.27 1.29
CA ILE A 245 6.97 -8.82 1.21
C ILE A 245 7.97 -8.50 0.10
N ILE A 246 7.56 -7.64 -0.83
CA ILE A 246 8.43 -7.00 -1.83
C ILE A 246 8.14 -5.51 -1.78
N VAL A 247 9.19 -4.70 -1.69
CA VAL A 247 9.12 -3.24 -1.65
C VAL A 247 10.14 -2.69 -2.63
N ILE A 248 9.76 -1.69 -3.42
CA ILE A 248 10.69 -0.88 -4.19
C ILE A 248 10.71 0.51 -3.56
N ARG A 249 11.90 0.99 -3.15
CA ARG A 249 12.09 2.37 -2.73
C ARG A 249 12.81 3.13 -3.84
N ASP A 250 12.08 4.06 -4.42
CA ASP A 250 12.59 5.09 -5.30
C ASP A 250 12.80 6.37 -4.47
N HIS A 251 14.05 6.66 -4.13
CA HIS A 251 14.43 7.83 -3.34
C HIS A 251 14.34 9.15 -4.13
N PHE A 252 14.14 9.06 -5.45
CA PHE A 252 14.08 10.21 -6.35
C PHE A 252 12.64 10.55 -6.78
N GLY A 253 11.63 9.82 -6.28
CA GLY A 253 10.21 10.12 -6.49
C GLY A 253 9.80 10.17 -7.97
N SER A 254 10.48 9.38 -8.79
CA SER A 254 10.47 9.46 -10.25
C SER A 254 9.61 8.40 -10.92
N LEU A 255 9.24 7.35 -10.19
CA LEU A 255 8.16 6.42 -10.52
C LEU A 255 6.80 7.15 -10.50
N ASP A 256 6.34 7.60 -11.66
CA ASP A 256 5.02 8.20 -11.84
C ASP A 256 3.98 7.12 -12.23
N LYS A 257 2.78 7.22 -11.66
CA LYS A 257 1.61 6.35 -11.90
C LYS A 257 0.76 6.77 -13.10
N LYS A 258 1.15 7.80 -13.85
CA LYS A 258 0.31 8.48 -14.85
C LYS A 258 -0.24 7.65 -16.01
N GLU A 259 0.05 6.37 -16.12
CA GLU A 259 -0.39 5.55 -17.26
C GLU A 259 -0.95 4.21 -16.81
N PHE A 260 -2.24 4.21 -16.44
CA PHE A 260 -3.14 3.06 -16.50
C PHE A 260 -4.48 3.53 -17.07
#